data_AF-A0A2K9ANT1-F1
#
_entry.id   AF-A0A2K9ANT1-F1
#
_cell.length_a   1.000
_cell.length_b   1.000
_cell.length_c   1.000
_cell.angle_alpha   90.00
_cell.angle_beta   90.00
_cell.angle_gamma   90.00
#
_symmetry.space_group_name_H-M   'P 1'
#
loop_
_entity.id
_entity.type
_entity.pdbx_description
1 polymer ?
#
loop_
_entity_poly.entity_id
_entity_poly.type
_entity_poly.pdbx_seq_one_letter_code
_entity_poly.pdbx_strand_id
1 'polypeptide(L)' 'MEVLAIILIIYGALLLVGLLFQFPFFYNNVKSKALIKMMGKTGYNVLLLVFGLAALIVGIVLL' A
#
# COMPACT_ATOMS: atom_id res chain seq x y z
N MET A 1 -21.30 -5.33 -2.65
CA MET A 1 -20.17 -4.59 -3.22
C MET A 1 -19.65 -3.53 -2.27
N GLU A 2 -20.53 -2.82 -1.56
CA GLU A 2 -20.19 -1.78 -0.57
C GLU A 2 -19.15 -2.19 0.49
N VAL A 3 -19.29 -3.37 1.10
CA VAL A 3 -18.32 -3.83 2.13
C VAL A 3 -16.91 -3.98 1.55
N LEU A 4 -16.79 -4.54 0.35
CA LEU A 4 -15.51 -4.68 -0.34
C LEU A 4 -14.93 -3.31 -0.71
N ALA A 5 -15.76 -2.39 -1.20
CA ALA A 5 -15.37 -1.03 -1.53
C ALA A 5 -14.79 -0.28 -0.33
N ILE A 6 -15.49 -0.34 0.82
CA ILE A 6 -15.03 0.25 2.08
C ILE A 6 -13.69 -0.37 2.53
N ILE A 7 -13.55 -1.70 2.46
CA ILE A 7 -12.29 -2.38 2.80
C ILE A 7 -11.14 -1.90 1.91
N LEU A 8 -11.37 -1.80 0.60
CA LEU A 8 -10.36 -1.33 -0.36
C LEU A 8 -9.95 0.11 -0.10
N ILE A 9 -10.91 0.99 0.20
CA ILE A 9 -10.64 2.39 0.52
C ILE A 9 -9.78 2.50 1.78
N ILE A 10 -10.16 1.82 2.86
CA ILE A 10 -9.41 1.83 4.13
C ILE A 10 -8.01 1.26 3.91
N TYR A 11 -7.89 0.14 3.19
CA TYR A 11 -6.61 -0.49 2.92
C TYR A 11 -5.69 0.39 2.07
N GLY A 12 -6.21 1.01 1.01
CA GLY A 12 -5.47 1.94 0.17
C GLY A 12 -5.00 3.17 0.95
N ALA A 13 -5.86 3.74 1.80
CA ALA A 13 -5.49 4.84 2.68
C ALA A 13 -4.36 4.44 3.66
N LEU A 14 -4.44 3.27 4.29
CA LEU A 14 -3.39 2.76 5.19
C LEU A 14 -2.06 2.56 4.46
N LEU A 15 -2.08 2.06 3.23
CA LEU A 15 -0.87 1.89 2.43
C LEU A 15 -0.19 3.23 2.14
N LEU A 16 -0.96 4.26 1.75
CA LEU A 16 -0.43 5.58 1.43
C LEU A 16 0.05 6.34 2.67
N VAL A 17 -0.69 6.25 3.79
CA VAL A 17 -0.26 6.82 5.07
C VAL A 17 1.02 6.12 5.55
N GLY A 18 1.07 4.79 5.48
CA GLY A 18 2.25 4.01 5.85
C GLY A 18 3.48 4.31 4.97
N LEU A 19 3.25 4.60 3.69
CA LEU A 19 4.29 5.08 2.78
C LEU A 19 4.78 6.49 3.16
N LEU A 20 3.85 7.43 3.42
CA LEU A 20 4.15 8.83 3.72
C LEU A 20 4.96 8.97 5.02
N PHE A 21 4.53 8.29 6.08
CA PHE A 21 5.22 8.30 7.38
C PHE A 21 6.34 7.26 7.48
N GLN A 22 6.58 6.47 6.42
CA GLN A 22 7.60 5.43 6.38
C GLN A 22 7.52 4.48 7.60
N PHE A 23 6.31 4.04 7.97
CA PHE A 23 6.10 3.33 9.24
C PHE A 23 6.99 2.07 9.34
N PRO A 24 7.69 1.83 10.46
CA PRO A 24 8.63 0.71 10.60
C PRO A 24 8.02 -0.66 10.25
N PHE A 25 6.72 -0.85 10.51
CA PHE A 25 6.01 -2.09 10.17
C PHE A 25 6.09 -2.42 8.66
N PHE A 26 6.06 -1.41 7.79
CA PHE A 26 6.09 -1.57 6.33
C PHE A 26 7.48 -1.87 5.78
N TYR A 27 8.54 -1.56 6.54
CA TYR A 27 9.93 -1.65 6.05
C TYR A 27 10.78 -2.64 6.85
N ASN A 28 10.38 -2.98 8.08
CA ASN A 28 11.20 -3.78 8.99
C ASN A 28 10.78 -5.26 9.08
N ASN A 29 9.70 -5.66 8.39
CA ASN A 29 9.30 -7.07 8.34
C ASN A 29 10.10 -7.86 7.28
N VAL A 30 10.20 -9.18 7.46
CA VAL A 30 11.02 -10.07 6.62
C VAL A 30 10.62 -10.01 5.14
N LYS A 31 9.32 -9.93 4.83
CA LYS A 31 8.81 -9.92 3.45
C LYS A 31 9.16 -8.62 2.74
N SER A 32 8.93 -7.48 3.40
CA SER A 32 9.27 -6.17 2.86
C SER A 32 10.78 -6.01 2.69
N LYS A 33 11.59 -6.51 3.62
CA LYS A 33 13.06 -6.51 3.46
C LYS A 33 13.51 -7.32 2.24
N ALA A 34 12.89 -8.48 1.98
CA ALA A 34 13.19 -9.27 0.79
C ALA A 34 12.84 -8.52 -0.50
N LEU A 35 11.65 -7.91 -0.55
CA LEU A 35 11.23 -7.06 -1.68
C LEU A 35 12.18 -5.88 -1.88
N ILE A 36 12.47 -5.12 -0.82
CA ILE A 36 13.41 -3.98 -0.85
C ILE A 36 14.80 -4.43 -1.33
N LYS A 37 15.26 -5.63 -0.95
CA LYS A 37 16.55 -6.17 -1.43
C LYS A 37 16.53 -6.46 -2.94
N MET A 38 15.38 -6.86 -3.50
CA MET A 38 15.24 -7.17 -4.92
C MET A 38 15.07 -5.94 -5.81
N MET A 39 14.31 -4.94 -5.38
CA MET A 39 13.95 -3.77 -6.21
C MET A 39 14.47 -2.42 -5.68
N GLY A 40 15.15 -2.41 -4.54
CA GLY A 40 15.58 -1.19 -3.85
C GLY A 40 14.45 -0.53 -3.06
N LYS A 41 14.83 0.37 -2.14
CA LYS A 41 13.87 1.10 -1.29
C LYS A 41 12.94 2.00 -2.10
N THR A 42 13.48 2.69 -3.11
CA THR A 42 12.68 3.53 -4.01
C THR A 42 11.68 2.71 -4.81
N GLY A 43 12.09 1.54 -5.34
CA GLY A 43 11.17 0.64 -6.05
C GLY A 43 10.05 0.13 -5.15
N TYR A 44 10.38 -0.25 -3.91
CA TYR A 44 9.38 -0.65 -2.93
C TYR A 44 8.41 0.48 -2.55
N ASN A 45 8.91 1.71 -2.40
CA ASN A 45 8.07 2.89 -2.16
C ASN A 45 7.08 3.14 -3.31
N VAL A 46 7.55 3.02 -4.57
CA VAL A 46 6.70 3.14 -5.75
C VAL A 46 5.65 2.03 -5.79
N LEU A 47 6.03 0.80 -5.44
CA LEU A 47 5.09 -0.32 -5.35
C LEU A 47 3.97 -0.02 -4.34
N LEU A 48 4.31 0.43 -3.13
CA LEU A 48 3.31 0.82 -2.12
C LEU A 48 2.41 1.95 -2.62
N LEU A 49 2.96 2.92 -3.34
CA LEU A 49 2.21 4.02 -3.93
C LEU A 49 1.21 3.54 -4.97
N VAL A 50 1.65 2.71 -5.91
CA VAL A 50 0.81 2.15 -6.98
C VAL A 50 -0.30 1.29 -6.39
N PHE A 51 0.02 0.39 -5.45
CA PHE A 51 -0.98 -0.46 -4.80
C PHE A 51 -1.97 0.35 -3.95
N GLY A 52 -1.48 1.35 -3.21
CA GLY A 52 -2.34 2.23 -2.40
C GLY A 52 -3.33 3.03 -3.26
N LEU A 53 -2.84 3.62 -4.37
CA LEU A 53 -3.69 4.35 -5.30
C LEU A 53 -4.66 3.44 -6.05
N ALA A 54 -4.20 2.28 -6.53
CA ALA A 54 -5.06 1.31 -7.20
C ALA A 54 -6.19 0.82 -6.29
N ALA A 55 -5.88 0.50 -5.02
CA ALA A 55 -6.88 0.09 -4.04
C ALA A 55 -7.90 1.21 -3.76
N LEU A 56 -7.46 2.47 -3.61
CA LEU A 56 -8.36 3.60 -3.44
C LEU A 56 -9.26 3.83 -4.65
N ILE A 57 -8.68 3.86 -5.86
CA ILE A 57 -9.44 4.11 -7.09
C ILE A 57 -10.46 3.01 -7.31
N VAL A 58 -10.06 1.74 -7.20
CA VAL A 58 -10.98 0.61 -7.34
C VAL A 58 -12.04 0.63 -6.25
N GLY A 59 -11.66 0.92 -5.00
CA GLY A 59 -12.61 1.03 -3.89
C GLY A 59 -13.65 2.12 -4.13
N ILE A 60 -13.25 3.30 -4.63
CA ILE A 60 -14.17 4.40 -4.97
C ILE A 60 -15.08 4.03 -6.14
N VAL A 61 -14.57 3.33 -7.16
CA VAL A 61 -15.37 2.91 -8.32
C VAL A 61 -16.41 1.84 -7.95
N LEU A 62 -16.13 1.02 -6.93
CA LEU A 62 -17.01 -0.06 -6.47
C LEU A 62 -17.98 0.35 -5.35
N LEU A 63 -17.81 1.55 -4.79
CA LEU A 63 -18.66 2.12 -3.75
C LEU A 63 -19.97 2.64 -4.36
#